data_AF-A0AAN6S1M6-F1
#
_entry.id   AF-A0AAN6S1M6-F1
#
_cell.length_a   1.000
_cell.length_b   1.000
_cell.length_c   1.000
_cell.angle_alpha   90.00
_cell.angle_beta   90.00
_cell.angle_gamma   90.00
#
_symmetry.space_group_name_H-M   'P 1'
#
loop_
_entity.id
_entity.type
_entity.pdbx_description
1 polymer ?
#
loop_
_entity_poly.entity_id
_entity_poly.type
_entity_poly.pdbx_seq_one_letter_code
_entity_poly.pdbx_strand_id
1 'polypeptide(L)'
;MNIVTTNRRRRTTSMATALSGNGGETDAQTTPPTKYYAAVDLQLSDAKDVMRRCLTPYTVILTPSSYGLRRKREEESKSPEYRRRVKIGEGRRGAIFETMSEDGFVMKKEHPSNKNMRFPLAVELQTYFRVAHAFSIFIHNGVLPGEFLVPHGAHPTAAQGAQHRSKMVQDILREPTNKHCLVRVCLGSGKQEHGEKNMASLLRDFPLDPHMLERLGKDGTELAALVGEAFAVMHWGACIDAEGVKFVLGTAMNDKPADFDDQRLRPKDGDENCWWELQYRAVTLYVINFGRCSAVDLGRGKDEVYRALRKVMVNARNSEFNPIPDFNKTQPVLYEAFKTAYIEKSNEILTGSGIIFATTFCPKEFLDEYETVARSVEGMSRTNDRAIASLQADVRLIKNHFGIP
;
A
#
# COMPACT_ATOMS: atom_id res chain seq x y z
N MET A 1 18.17 -14.62 14.07
CA MET A 1 16.83 -14.55 14.69
C MET A 1 15.82 -14.76 13.58
N ASN A 2 15.00 -15.81 13.64
CA ASN A 2 13.93 -16.07 12.67
C ASN A 2 12.63 -15.56 13.29
N ILE A 3 11.88 -14.71 12.60
CA ILE A 3 10.58 -14.22 13.08
C ILE A 3 9.51 -14.81 12.18
N VAL A 4 8.58 -15.53 12.79
CA VAL A 4 7.44 -16.18 12.11
C VAL A 4 6.19 -15.39 12.49
N THR A 5 5.55 -14.74 11.52
CA THR A 5 4.20 -14.18 11.70
C THR A 5 3.18 -15.24 11.28
N THR A 6 2.45 -15.78 12.25
CA THR A 6 1.39 -16.78 12.02
C THR A 6 0.08 -16.08 11.64
N ASN A 7 -0.54 -16.53 10.56
CA ASN A 7 -1.80 -16.03 10.04
C ASN A 7 -2.96 -16.58 10.91
N ARG A 8 -3.25 -15.95 12.05
CA ARG A 8 -4.33 -16.42 12.94
C ARG A 8 -5.65 -15.81 12.46
N ARG A 9 -6.48 -16.61 11.78
CA ARG A 9 -7.88 -16.28 11.44
C ARG A 9 -8.56 -15.60 12.64
N ARG A 10 -8.87 -14.31 12.53
CA ARG A 10 -9.75 -13.63 13.49
C ARG A 10 -11.16 -14.19 13.30
N ARG A 11 -11.57 -15.11 14.18
CA ARG A 11 -13.00 -15.35 14.43
C ARG A 11 -13.54 -14.10 15.12
N THR A 12 -14.35 -13.32 14.42
CA THR A 12 -15.18 -12.29 15.03
C THR A 12 -16.19 -12.99 15.94
N THR A 13 -15.91 -12.99 17.24
CA THR A 13 -16.86 -13.49 18.23
C THR A 13 -17.80 -12.33 18.52
N SER A 14 -19.03 -12.40 18.03
CA SER A 14 -20.11 -11.49 18.43
C SER A 14 -20.37 -11.68 19.92
N MET A 15 -19.92 -10.73 20.74
CA MET A 15 -20.38 -10.59 22.13
C MET A 15 -21.50 -9.57 22.15
N ALA A 16 -22.73 -10.07 22.10
CA ALA A 16 -23.90 -9.31 22.50
C ALA A 16 -24.01 -9.35 24.04
N THR A 17 -23.76 -8.22 24.68
CA THR A 17 -24.16 -8.00 26.08
C THR A 17 -25.14 -6.84 26.12
N ALA A 18 -26.37 -7.15 26.52
CA ALA A 18 -27.45 -6.20 26.68
C ALA A 18 -27.18 -5.27 27.88
N LEU A 19 -27.20 -3.96 27.65
CA LEU A 19 -27.53 -2.97 28.65
C LEU A 19 -28.50 -1.97 28.04
N SER A 20 -29.69 -1.93 28.63
CA SER A 20 -30.78 -0.99 28.37
C SER A 20 -30.40 0.40 28.87
N GLY A 21 -30.62 1.44 28.06
CA GLY A 21 -30.45 2.83 28.49
C GLY A 21 -30.55 3.85 27.34
N ASN A 22 -31.78 4.35 27.13
CA ASN A 22 -32.22 5.57 26.42
C ASN A 22 -31.24 6.44 25.61
N GLY A 23 -31.59 6.62 24.33
CA GLY A 23 -31.94 7.95 23.80
C GLY A 23 -30.80 8.83 23.29
N GLY A 24 -30.36 8.56 22.06
CA GLY A 24 -29.64 9.51 21.21
C GLY A 24 -29.53 8.96 19.80
N GLU A 25 -30.28 9.50 18.85
CA GLU A 25 -30.10 9.25 17.42
C GLU A 25 -28.71 9.75 17.01
N THR A 26 -27.74 8.84 16.98
CA THR A 26 -26.48 9.04 16.27
C THR A 26 -26.69 8.58 14.84
N ASP A 27 -26.51 9.49 13.89
CA ASP A 27 -26.47 9.20 12.45
C ASP A 27 -25.58 7.98 12.19
N ALA A 28 -26.20 6.87 11.82
CA ALA A 28 -25.50 5.65 11.47
C ALA A 28 -24.67 5.94 10.22
N GLN A 29 -23.36 6.06 10.40
CA GLN A 29 -22.40 6.27 9.34
C GLN A 29 -22.44 5.05 8.40
N THR A 30 -23.22 5.14 7.32
CA THR A 30 -23.44 4.05 6.38
C THR A 30 -22.14 3.73 5.69
N THR A 31 -21.54 2.58 6.01
CA THR A 31 -20.42 2.03 5.25
C THR A 31 -20.80 1.97 3.77
N PRO A 32 -19.95 2.47 2.86
CA PRO A 32 -20.25 2.44 1.44
C PRO A 32 -20.50 1.01 0.98
N PRO A 33 -21.50 0.75 0.11
CA PRO A 33 -21.83 -0.59 -0.32
C PRO A 33 -20.64 -1.23 -1.03
N THR A 34 -20.21 -2.39 -0.53
CA THR A 34 -19.16 -3.19 -1.16
C THR A 34 -19.60 -3.63 -2.56
N LYS A 35 -18.79 -3.31 -3.58
CA LYS A 35 -19.09 -3.70 -4.97
C LYS A 35 -18.43 -5.04 -5.29
N TYR A 36 -19.23 -6.00 -5.73
CA TYR A 36 -18.78 -7.34 -6.12
C TYR A 36 -18.68 -7.47 -7.64
N TYR A 37 -17.61 -8.11 -8.12
CA TYR A 37 -17.41 -8.39 -9.54
C TYR A 37 -16.99 -9.84 -9.76
N ALA A 38 -17.74 -10.55 -10.61
CA ALA A 38 -17.42 -11.92 -10.98
C ALA A 38 -16.21 -11.98 -11.92
N ALA A 39 -15.42 -13.06 -11.84
CA ALA A 39 -14.27 -13.29 -12.73
C ALA A 39 -14.67 -13.26 -14.21
N VAL A 40 -15.84 -13.83 -14.52
CA VAL A 40 -16.40 -13.90 -15.88
C VAL A 40 -16.73 -12.51 -16.43
N ASP A 41 -17.25 -11.62 -15.60
CA ASP A 41 -17.56 -10.24 -16.01
C ASP A 41 -16.27 -9.47 -16.31
N LEU A 42 -15.18 -9.76 -15.58
CA LEU A 42 -13.87 -9.16 -15.82
C LEU A 42 -13.23 -9.65 -17.13
N GLN A 43 -13.47 -10.90 -17.52
CA GLN A 43 -12.97 -11.43 -18.80
C GLN A 43 -13.66 -10.77 -20.01
N LEU A 44 -14.91 -10.34 -19.83
CA LEU A 44 -15.70 -9.66 -20.86
C LEU A 44 -15.54 -8.13 -20.83
N SER A 45 -14.94 -7.59 -19.77
CA SER A 45 -14.70 -6.16 -19.64
C SER A 45 -13.45 -5.74 -20.41
N ASP A 46 -13.40 -4.47 -20.84
CA ASP A 46 -12.16 -3.94 -21.42
C ASP A 46 -11.04 -3.85 -20.36
N ALA A 47 -9.79 -3.87 -20.81
CA ALA A 47 -8.64 -3.90 -19.90
C ALA A 47 -8.55 -2.66 -18.98
N LYS A 48 -9.03 -1.50 -19.44
CA LYS A 48 -9.04 -0.28 -18.65
C LYS A 48 -10.07 -0.39 -17.52
N ASP A 49 -11.23 -0.96 -17.79
CA ASP A 49 -12.26 -1.23 -16.80
C ASP A 49 -11.85 -2.28 -15.77
N VAL A 50 -11.17 -3.35 -16.20
CA VAL A 50 -10.59 -4.33 -15.28
C VAL A 50 -9.57 -3.66 -14.35
N MET A 51 -8.64 -2.88 -14.91
CA MET A 51 -7.64 -2.16 -14.12
C MET A 51 -8.28 -1.15 -13.17
N ARG A 52 -9.28 -0.40 -13.64
CA ARG A 52 -10.05 0.51 -12.80
C ARG A 52 -10.66 -0.23 -11.61
N ARG A 53 -11.29 -1.38 -11.81
CA ARG A 53 -11.88 -2.17 -10.71
C ARG A 53 -10.81 -2.72 -9.75
N CYS A 54 -9.71 -3.26 -10.28
CA CYS A 54 -8.57 -3.80 -9.52
C CYS A 54 -7.82 -2.76 -8.69
N LEU A 55 -7.93 -1.48 -9.02
CA LEU A 55 -7.24 -0.38 -8.36
C LEU A 55 -8.19 0.51 -7.54
N THR A 56 -9.42 0.08 -7.33
CA THR A 56 -10.36 0.77 -6.44
C THR A 56 -10.30 0.11 -5.06
N PRO A 57 -9.97 0.84 -3.99
CA PRO A 57 -10.13 0.31 -2.63
C PRO A 57 -11.55 -0.23 -2.41
N TYR A 58 -11.67 -1.25 -1.56
CA TYR A 58 -12.94 -1.87 -1.17
C TYR A 58 -13.72 -2.60 -2.27
N THR A 59 -13.20 -2.73 -3.49
CA THR A 59 -13.82 -3.61 -4.49
C THR A 59 -13.51 -5.05 -4.17
N VAL A 60 -14.52 -5.91 -4.23
CA VAL A 60 -14.35 -7.36 -4.10
C VAL A 60 -14.32 -7.97 -5.48
N ILE A 61 -13.23 -8.66 -5.74
CA ILE A 61 -12.95 -9.30 -7.02
C ILE A 61 -12.97 -10.80 -6.78
N LEU A 62 -13.85 -11.50 -7.49
CA LEU A 62 -13.82 -12.95 -7.54
C LEU A 62 -12.75 -13.33 -8.56
N THR A 63 -11.69 -13.98 -8.11
CA THR A 63 -10.66 -14.48 -9.03
C THR A 63 -10.35 -15.94 -8.73
N PRO A 64 -10.13 -16.77 -9.76
CA PRO A 64 -9.47 -18.05 -9.59
C PRO A 64 -8.08 -17.75 -9.05
N SER A 65 -7.79 -18.26 -7.86
CA SER A 65 -6.50 -17.99 -7.27
C SER A 65 -5.48 -18.97 -7.81
N SER A 66 -4.47 -18.47 -8.51
CA SER A 66 -3.28 -19.26 -8.86
C SER A 66 -2.65 -19.90 -7.61
N TYR A 67 -2.86 -19.32 -6.42
CA TYR A 67 -2.50 -19.91 -5.14
C TYR A 67 -3.36 -21.13 -4.78
N GLY A 68 -4.68 -21.07 -4.97
CA GLY A 68 -5.58 -22.22 -4.74
C GLY A 68 -5.21 -23.42 -5.61
N LEU A 69 -4.97 -23.18 -6.90
CA LEU A 69 -4.51 -24.22 -7.85
C LEU A 69 -3.15 -24.82 -7.48
N ARG A 70 -2.22 -24.01 -6.92
CA ARG A 70 -0.92 -24.53 -6.44
C ARG A 70 -1.08 -25.35 -5.18
N ARG A 71 -1.82 -24.84 -4.19
CA ARG A 71 -2.09 -25.55 -2.95
C ARG A 71 -2.71 -26.92 -3.22
N LYS A 72 -3.64 -27.00 -4.17
CA LYS A 72 -4.21 -28.28 -4.63
C LYS A 72 -3.14 -29.23 -5.21
N ARG A 73 -2.31 -28.75 -6.15
CA ARG A 73 -1.19 -29.55 -6.70
C ARG A 73 -0.17 -29.98 -5.64
N GLU A 74 -0.02 -29.18 -4.58
CA GLU A 74 0.90 -29.44 -3.45
C GLU A 74 0.30 -30.45 -2.47
N GLU A 75 -0.97 -30.33 -2.11
CA GLU A 75 -1.72 -31.33 -1.33
C GLU A 75 -1.76 -32.68 -2.07
N GLU A 76 -1.83 -32.66 -3.40
CA GLU A 76 -1.73 -33.83 -4.27
C GLU A 76 -0.30 -34.39 -4.40
N SER A 77 0.73 -33.58 -4.12
CA SER A 77 2.16 -33.97 -4.20
C SER A 77 2.65 -34.53 -2.85
N LYS A 78 2.74 -35.86 -2.74
CA LYS A 78 3.21 -36.58 -1.54
C LYS A 78 4.69 -36.37 -1.16
N SER A 79 5.39 -35.37 -1.72
CA SER A 79 6.82 -35.18 -1.51
C SER A 79 7.14 -34.26 -0.31
N PRO A 80 7.84 -34.76 0.73
CA PRO A 80 8.27 -33.93 1.87
C PRO A 80 9.26 -32.80 1.50
N GLU A 81 9.81 -32.81 0.28
CA GLU A 81 10.67 -31.75 -0.25
C GLU A 81 9.94 -30.44 -0.57
N TYR A 82 8.60 -30.40 -0.54
CA TYR A 82 7.83 -29.18 -0.84
C TYR A 82 7.65 -28.22 0.35
N ARG A 83 8.22 -28.52 1.53
CA ARG A 83 8.49 -27.52 2.59
C ARG A 83 9.61 -26.54 2.21
N ARG A 84 9.73 -26.19 0.93
CA ARG A 84 10.74 -25.26 0.40
C ARG A 84 10.39 -23.84 0.85
N ARG A 85 11.40 -23.18 1.40
CA ARG A 85 11.37 -21.73 1.61
C ARG A 85 11.75 -21.08 0.28
N VAL A 86 10.82 -20.40 -0.35
CA VAL A 86 11.08 -19.67 -1.60
C VAL A 86 11.46 -18.25 -1.24
N LYS A 87 12.63 -17.78 -1.67
CA LYS A 87 12.99 -16.37 -1.51
C LYS A 87 12.14 -15.55 -2.46
N ILE A 88 11.19 -14.79 -1.92
CA ILE A 88 10.26 -13.94 -2.67
C ILE A 88 10.70 -12.47 -2.68
N GLY A 89 11.71 -12.12 -1.88
CA GLY A 89 12.29 -10.79 -1.92
C GLY A 89 13.62 -10.70 -1.21
N GLU A 90 14.39 -9.68 -1.56
CA GLU A 90 15.64 -9.32 -0.90
C GLU A 90 15.81 -7.81 -1.00
N GLY A 91 16.41 -7.22 0.02
CA GLY A 91 16.76 -5.82 0.07
C GLY A 91 17.80 -5.58 1.16
N ARG A 92 18.23 -4.33 1.34
CA ARG A 92 19.33 -3.98 2.27
C ARG A 92 19.18 -4.53 3.69
N ARG A 93 17.94 -4.76 4.14
CA ARG A 93 17.64 -5.22 5.50
C ARG A 93 17.46 -6.73 5.65
N GLY A 94 17.46 -7.48 4.55
CA GLY A 94 17.29 -8.92 4.60
C GLY A 94 16.58 -9.49 3.39
N ALA A 95 16.29 -10.78 3.49
CA ALA A 95 15.52 -11.53 2.51
C ALA A 95 14.18 -11.96 3.10
N ILE A 96 13.15 -11.95 2.26
CA ILE A 96 11.80 -12.43 2.55
C ILE A 96 11.66 -13.80 1.92
N PHE A 97 11.18 -14.75 2.72
CA PHE A 97 10.93 -16.11 2.33
C PHE A 97 9.46 -16.44 2.51
N GLU A 98 8.82 -16.98 1.50
CA GLU A 98 7.52 -17.62 1.62
C GLU A 98 7.74 -19.10 1.97
N THR A 99 6.89 -19.65 2.83
CA THR A 99 6.87 -21.08 3.13
C THR A 99 5.56 -21.67 2.65
N MET A 100 5.66 -22.72 1.85
CA MET A 100 4.50 -23.41 1.25
C MET A 100 3.87 -24.42 2.23
N SER A 101 3.80 -24.07 3.53
CA SER A 101 3.14 -24.92 4.54
C SER A 101 1.62 -24.70 4.52
N GLU A 102 0.84 -25.60 5.15
CA GLU A 102 -0.63 -25.49 5.26
C GLU A 102 -1.10 -24.11 5.78
N ASP A 103 -0.30 -23.52 6.67
CA ASP A 103 -0.54 -22.21 7.29
C ASP A 103 0.04 -21.03 6.50
N GLY A 104 0.84 -21.29 5.45
CA GLY A 104 1.39 -20.29 4.53
C GLY A 104 1.97 -19.05 5.22
N PHE A 105 3.14 -19.15 5.85
CA PHE A 105 3.77 -17.99 6.49
C PHE A 105 4.89 -17.38 5.66
N VAL A 106 5.01 -16.05 5.77
CA VAL A 106 6.12 -15.27 5.24
C VAL A 106 7.12 -15.00 6.37
N MET A 107 8.40 -15.25 6.11
CA MET A 107 9.49 -15.05 7.07
C MET A 107 10.46 -14.00 6.53
N LYS A 108 10.76 -12.98 7.35
CA LYS A 108 11.84 -12.04 7.07
C LYS A 108 13.11 -12.49 7.81
N LYS A 109 14.21 -12.65 7.06
CA LYS A 109 15.53 -12.98 7.60
C LYS A 109 16.49 -11.83 7.36
N GLU A 110 17.05 -11.30 8.43
CA GLU A 110 18.01 -10.19 8.37
C GLU A 110 19.35 -10.59 7.72
N HIS A 111 19.98 -9.63 7.01
CA HIS A 111 21.31 -9.86 6.45
C HIS A 111 22.38 -9.94 7.54
N PRO A 112 23.35 -10.88 7.43
CA PRO A 112 24.47 -10.96 8.35
C PRO A 112 25.37 -9.72 8.36
N SER A 113 25.32 -8.84 7.35
CA SER A 113 26.09 -7.59 7.29
C SER A 113 25.55 -6.50 8.23
N ASN A 114 24.37 -6.70 8.81
CA ASN A 114 23.71 -5.71 9.68
C ASN A 114 24.15 -5.82 11.15
N LYS A 115 25.21 -6.56 11.49
CA LYS A 115 25.63 -6.82 12.89
C LYS A 115 25.91 -5.54 13.70
N ASN A 116 26.26 -4.45 13.01
CA ASN A 116 26.57 -3.17 13.64
C ASN A 116 25.31 -2.31 13.89
N MET A 117 24.16 -2.67 13.33
CA MET A 117 22.88 -2.07 13.68
C MET A 117 22.30 -2.81 14.89
N ARG A 118 22.01 -2.12 15.99
CA ARG A 118 21.31 -2.72 17.14
C ARG A 118 19.91 -3.19 16.69
N PHE A 119 19.76 -4.50 16.52
CA PHE A 119 18.49 -5.23 16.37
C PHE A 119 17.45 -4.59 15.42
N PRO A 120 17.80 -4.28 14.16
CA PRO A 120 16.90 -3.55 13.26
C PRO A 120 15.60 -4.32 12.98
N LEU A 121 15.62 -5.66 13.01
CA LEU A 121 14.40 -6.45 12.84
C LEU A 121 13.50 -6.44 14.08
N ALA A 122 14.07 -6.40 15.30
CA ALA A 122 13.28 -6.32 16.53
C ALA A 122 12.61 -4.95 16.66
N VAL A 123 13.34 -3.87 16.34
CA VAL A 123 12.79 -2.51 16.27
C VAL A 123 11.68 -2.43 15.22
N GLU A 124 11.92 -2.95 14.01
CA GLU A 124 10.91 -2.97 12.95
C GLU A 124 9.66 -3.76 13.36
N LEU A 125 9.81 -4.90 14.04
CA LEU A 125 8.70 -5.69 14.56
C LEU A 125 7.91 -4.94 15.65
N GLN A 126 8.61 -4.26 16.57
CA GLN A 126 7.96 -3.46 17.60
C GLN A 126 7.18 -2.30 16.97
N THR A 127 7.76 -1.61 15.99
CA THR A 127 7.08 -0.59 15.20
C THR A 127 5.85 -1.15 14.50
N TYR A 128 5.98 -2.32 13.86
CA TYR A 128 4.86 -3.00 13.22
C TYR A 128 3.72 -3.26 14.21
N PHE A 129 3.99 -3.78 15.41
CA PHE A 129 2.93 -4.02 16.40
C PHE A 129 2.27 -2.73 16.88
N ARG A 130 3.03 -1.65 17.07
CA ARG A 130 2.46 -0.33 17.43
C ARG A 130 1.52 0.18 16.34
N VAL A 131 1.96 0.11 15.08
CA VAL A 131 1.13 0.50 13.94
C VAL A 131 -0.09 -0.40 13.84
N ALA A 132 0.07 -1.72 13.89
CA ALA A 132 -1.04 -2.64 13.76
C ALA A 132 -2.09 -2.47 14.87
N HIS A 133 -1.63 -2.24 16.11
CA HIS A 133 -2.49 -1.92 17.23
C HIS A 133 -3.25 -0.60 17.01
N ALA A 134 -2.55 0.48 16.63
CA ALA A 134 -3.17 1.77 16.37
C ALA A 134 -4.22 1.70 15.25
N PHE A 135 -3.91 1.00 14.15
CA PHE A 135 -4.85 0.79 13.05
C PHE A 135 -6.08 -0.01 13.49
N SER A 136 -5.91 -1.00 14.36
CA SER A 136 -7.07 -1.77 14.88
C SER A 136 -8.00 -0.97 15.79
N ILE A 137 -7.52 0.15 16.34
CA ILE A 137 -8.30 1.06 17.18
C ILE A 137 -8.98 2.13 16.32
N PHE A 138 -8.22 2.78 15.45
CA PHE A 138 -8.64 4.03 14.81
C PHE A 138 -9.07 3.90 13.34
N ILE A 139 -8.87 2.73 12.73
CA ILE A 139 -9.33 2.45 11.37
C ILE A 139 -10.33 1.30 11.43
N HIS A 140 -11.61 1.67 11.36
CA HIS A 140 -12.68 0.70 11.25
C HIS A 140 -12.88 0.20 9.81
N ASN A 141 -12.37 0.92 8.79
CA ASN A 141 -12.48 0.55 7.38
C ASN A 141 -11.24 1.00 6.57
N GLY A 142 -10.58 0.08 5.84
CA GLY A 142 -9.92 0.40 4.56
C GLY A 142 -8.42 0.52 4.44
N VAL A 143 -7.70 0.77 5.52
CA VAL A 143 -6.24 0.66 5.50
C VAL A 143 -5.84 -0.41 6.50
N LEU A 144 -5.16 -1.44 6.01
CA LEU A 144 -4.68 -2.52 6.88
C LEU A 144 -3.17 -2.40 7.06
N PRO A 145 -2.65 -2.57 8.28
CA PRO A 145 -1.22 -2.82 8.47
C PRO A 145 -0.88 -4.08 7.67
N GLY A 146 0.11 -4.01 6.78
CA GLY A 146 0.41 -5.11 5.87
C GLY A 146 0.81 -6.40 6.60
N GLU A 147 -0.09 -7.37 6.66
CA GLU A 147 0.26 -8.79 6.70
C GLU A 147 0.42 -9.28 5.26
N PHE A 148 1.63 -9.70 4.89
CA PHE A 148 1.93 -10.11 3.51
C PHE A 148 1.20 -11.41 3.17
N LEU A 149 0.21 -11.33 2.27
CA LEU A 149 -0.25 -12.44 1.46
C LEU A 149 0.32 -12.30 0.06
N VAL A 150 1.13 -13.27 -0.35
CA VAL A 150 1.87 -13.23 -1.61
C VAL A 150 1.17 -14.14 -2.61
N PRO A 151 0.65 -13.63 -3.74
CA PRO A 151 0.26 -14.48 -4.84
C PRO A 151 1.51 -14.89 -5.63
N HIS A 152 1.67 -16.18 -5.90
CA HIS A 152 2.58 -16.69 -6.93
C HIS A 152 1.84 -16.95 -8.25
N GLY A 153 2.55 -17.08 -9.37
CA GLY A 153 2.00 -17.43 -10.68
C GLY A 153 1.95 -18.95 -10.92
N ALA A 154 0.88 -19.43 -11.55
CA ALA A 154 0.81 -20.76 -12.16
C ALA A 154 0.68 -20.60 -13.69
N HIS A 155 1.26 -21.52 -14.46
CA HIS A 155 1.04 -21.60 -15.91
C HIS A 155 -0.43 -21.95 -16.20
N PRO A 156 -1.10 -21.28 -17.15
CA PRO A 156 -2.43 -21.69 -17.58
C PRO A 156 -2.32 -23.02 -18.34
N THR A 157 -3.01 -24.05 -17.84
CA THR A 157 -3.41 -25.20 -18.65
C THR A 157 -4.44 -24.70 -19.67
N ALA A 158 -4.20 -25.04 -20.93
CA ALA A 158 -4.91 -24.48 -22.08
C ALA A 158 -6.41 -24.82 -22.05
N ALA A 159 -7.24 -23.82 -21.75
CA ALA A 159 -8.59 -23.75 -22.30
C ALA A 159 -8.51 -22.92 -23.58
N GLN A 160 -8.88 -23.54 -24.69
CA GLN A 160 -8.89 -22.96 -26.04
C GLN A 160 -9.90 -21.81 -26.08
N GLY A 161 -9.42 -20.57 -26.06
CA GLY A 161 -10.28 -19.40 -26.19
C GLY A 161 -9.62 -18.07 -25.83
N ALA A 162 -8.56 -17.69 -26.56
CA ALA A 162 -8.14 -16.29 -26.74
C ALA A 162 -6.97 -16.22 -27.72
N GLN A 163 -7.31 -16.03 -28.99
CA GLN A 163 -6.38 -15.75 -30.07
C GLN A 163 -5.67 -14.42 -29.78
N HIS A 164 -4.33 -14.42 -29.86
CA HIS A 164 -3.45 -13.25 -29.79
C HIS A 164 -3.23 -12.53 -28.43
N ARG A 165 -2.72 -13.23 -27.41
CA ARG A 165 -1.90 -12.53 -26.39
C ARG A 165 -0.55 -12.16 -27.01
N SER A 166 -0.22 -10.86 -27.06
CA SER A 166 1.07 -10.34 -27.54
C SER A 166 2.24 -11.06 -26.84
N LYS A 167 3.31 -11.39 -27.58
CA LYS A 167 4.54 -11.98 -27.06
C LYS A 167 5.05 -11.23 -25.82
N MET A 168 4.92 -9.90 -25.83
CA MET A 168 5.26 -9.03 -24.70
C MET A 168 4.50 -9.38 -23.41
N VAL A 169 3.19 -9.66 -23.49
CA VAL A 169 2.39 -10.05 -22.31
C VAL A 169 2.86 -11.38 -21.75
N GLN A 170 3.18 -12.33 -22.63
CA GLN A 170 3.70 -13.64 -22.20
C GLN A 170 5.08 -13.51 -21.54
N ASP A 171 5.95 -12.66 -22.08
CA ASP A 171 7.28 -12.42 -21.52
C ASP A 171 7.17 -11.75 -20.13
N ILE A 172 6.28 -10.76 -19.99
CA ILE A 172 5.99 -10.12 -18.68
C ILE A 172 5.46 -11.13 -17.66
N LEU A 173 4.53 -12.01 -18.05
CA LEU A 173 3.95 -13.01 -17.14
C LEU A 173 4.92 -14.15 -16.78
N ARG A 174 5.90 -14.43 -17.63
CA ARG A 174 6.92 -15.47 -17.40
C ARG A 174 8.04 -15.00 -16.49
N GLU A 175 8.33 -13.71 -16.48
CA GLU A 175 9.37 -13.09 -15.66
C GLU A 175 9.08 -13.33 -14.16
N PRO A 176 9.92 -14.09 -13.43
CA PRO A 176 9.69 -14.41 -12.02
C PRO A 176 9.54 -13.19 -11.12
N THR A 177 10.23 -12.08 -11.42
CA THR A 177 10.13 -10.84 -10.63
C THR A 177 8.76 -10.16 -10.74
N ASN A 178 8.01 -10.42 -11.82
CA ASN A 178 6.64 -9.95 -12.02
C ASN A 178 5.59 -10.82 -11.32
N LYS A 179 5.99 -11.89 -10.62
CA LYS A 179 5.04 -12.68 -9.82
C LYS A 179 4.63 -11.96 -8.53
N HIS A 180 5.35 -10.92 -8.14
CA HIS A 180 5.13 -10.18 -6.89
C HIS A 180 4.79 -8.72 -7.19
N CYS A 181 3.72 -8.49 -7.96
CA CYS A 181 3.31 -7.15 -8.31
C CYS A 181 2.92 -6.35 -7.06
N LEU A 182 3.52 -5.17 -6.86
CA LEU A 182 3.08 -4.21 -5.86
C LEU A 182 2.75 -2.92 -6.58
N VAL A 183 1.47 -2.55 -6.55
CA VAL A 183 1.04 -1.26 -7.08
C VAL A 183 1.21 -0.23 -5.97
N ARG A 184 2.16 0.69 -6.13
CA ARG A 184 2.54 1.65 -5.11
C ARG A 184 1.80 2.96 -5.31
N VAL A 185 1.07 3.41 -4.30
CA VAL A 185 0.38 4.70 -4.35
C VAL A 185 1.43 5.82 -4.26
N CYS A 186 1.52 6.64 -5.30
CA CYS A 186 2.55 7.68 -5.46
C CYS A 186 1.90 8.98 -5.91
N LEU A 187 1.17 9.65 -5.02
CA LEU A 187 0.33 10.80 -5.37
C LEU A 187 1.11 12.12 -5.48
N GLY A 188 2.38 12.14 -5.09
CA GLY A 188 3.22 13.33 -5.22
C GLY A 188 3.67 13.60 -6.65
N SER A 189 4.09 14.84 -6.91
CA SER A 189 4.72 15.28 -8.16
C SER A 189 6.12 14.66 -8.33
N GLY A 190 6.20 13.38 -8.69
CA GLY A 190 7.45 12.75 -9.07
C GLY A 190 8.05 13.44 -10.30
N LYS A 191 9.38 13.64 -10.32
CA LYS A 191 10.10 14.01 -11.55
C LYS A 191 9.94 12.85 -12.52
N GLN A 192 9.04 13.00 -13.48
CA GLN A 192 8.67 11.95 -14.42
C GLN A 192 9.78 11.78 -15.48
N GLU A 193 10.93 11.23 -15.06
CA GLU A 193 11.91 10.64 -15.97
C GLU A 193 11.77 9.10 -15.96
N HIS A 194 10.53 8.60 -15.93
CA HIS A 194 10.27 7.24 -16.38
C HIS A 194 10.40 7.21 -17.91
N GLY A 195 11.64 7.37 -18.39
CA GLY A 195 11.98 7.00 -19.75
C GLY A 195 11.54 5.55 -19.95
N GLU A 196 11.16 5.20 -21.18
CA GLU A 196 10.64 3.88 -21.63
C GLU A 196 11.54 2.67 -21.30
N LYS A 197 12.60 2.84 -20.53
CA LYS A 197 13.57 1.83 -20.14
C LYS A 197 12.96 0.88 -19.09
N ASN A 198 12.56 -0.29 -19.61
CA ASN A 198 12.31 -1.56 -18.92
C ASN A 198 10.97 -1.76 -18.21
N MET A 199 9.87 -1.63 -18.97
CA MET A 199 8.53 -2.11 -18.57
C MET A 199 8.48 -3.54 -18.02
N ALA A 200 9.41 -4.42 -18.43
CA ALA A 200 9.43 -5.82 -18.03
C ALA A 200 9.86 -6.09 -16.58
N SER A 201 10.55 -5.15 -15.91
CA SER A 201 10.92 -5.26 -14.49
C SER A 201 10.04 -4.40 -13.55
N LEU A 202 9.05 -3.69 -14.09
CA LEU A 202 8.30 -2.65 -13.37
C LEU A 202 7.16 -3.16 -12.50
N LEU A 203 6.62 -4.37 -12.70
CA LEU A 203 5.38 -4.74 -12.02
C LEU A 203 5.56 -4.86 -10.49
N ARG A 204 6.77 -5.15 -10.01
CA ARG A 204 7.08 -5.34 -8.60
C ARG A 204 6.98 -4.07 -7.74
N ASP A 205 7.23 -2.90 -8.30
CA ASP A 205 7.11 -1.60 -7.61
C ASP A 205 6.38 -0.62 -8.55
N PHE A 206 5.27 -1.06 -9.17
CA PHE A 206 4.56 -0.30 -10.19
C PHE A 206 3.98 1.00 -9.60
N PRO A 207 4.44 2.19 -10.00
CA PRO A 207 3.95 3.44 -9.44
C PRO A 207 2.53 3.74 -9.96
N LEU A 208 1.60 3.93 -9.04
CA LEU A 208 0.28 4.48 -9.28
C LEU A 208 0.33 5.97 -8.99
N ASP A 209 0.80 6.70 -10.00
CA ASP A 209 0.87 8.15 -9.99
C ASP A 209 -0.45 8.79 -10.48
N PRO A 210 -0.62 10.11 -10.30
CA PRO A 210 -1.83 10.80 -10.72
C PRO A 210 -2.11 10.74 -12.23
N HIS A 211 -1.06 10.72 -13.07
CA HIS A 211 -1.24 10.57 -14.52
C HIS A 211 -1.77 9.18 -14.86
N MET A 212 -1.32 8.15 -14.14
CA MET A 212 -1.86 6.80 -14.27
C MET A 212 -3.32 6.74 -13.82
N LEU A 213 -3.66 7.37 -12.69
CA LEU A 213 -5.05 7.46 -12.23
C LEU A 213 -5.95 8.16 -13.26
N GLU A 214 -5.51 9.27 -13.83
CA GLU A 214 -6.20 9.99 -14.90
C GLU A 214 -6.39 9.13 -16.15
N ARG A 215 -5.33 8.45 -16.61
CA ARG A 215 -5.39 7.51 -17.74
C ARG A 215 -6.39 6.38 -17.52
N LEU A 216 -6.52 5.92 -16.27
CA LEU A 216 -7.49 4.91 -15.85
C LEU A 216 -8.89 5.47 -15.63
N GLY A 217 -9.10 6.79 -15.72
CA GLY A 217 -10.37 7.44 -15.43
C GLY A 217 -10.77 7.31 -13.96
N LYS A 218 -9.80 7.30 -13.05
CA LYS A 218 -10.01 7.25 -11.61
C LYS A 218 -9.75 8.58 -10.95
N ASP A 219 -10.66 8.94 -10.06
CA ASP A 219 -10.39 9.97 -9.08
C ASP A 219 -9.42 9.41 -8.01
N GLY A 220 -8.35 10.16 -7.75
CA GLY A 220 -7.35 9.82 -6.74
C GLY A 220 -7.72 10.31 -5.34
N THR A 221 -8.80 11.07 -5.18
CA THR A 221 -9.20 11.67 -3.88
C THR A 221 -9.40 10.64 -2.78
N GLU A 222 -10.04 9.51 -3.08
CA GLU A 222 -10.26 8.42 -2.13
C GLU A 222 -8.92 7.83 -1.65
N LEU A 223 -7.96 7.62 -2.57
CA LEU A 223 -6.62 7.17 -2.20
C LEU A 223 -5.88 8.23 -1.37
N ALA A 224 -6.00 9.50 -1.74
CA ALA A 224 -5.39 10.60 -1.00
C ALA A 224 -5.93 10.72 0.43
N ALA A 225 -7.24 10.59 0.60
CA ALA A 225 -7.90 10.56 1.90
C ALA A 225 -7.40 9.38 2.76
N LEU A 226 -7.38 8.16 2.21
CA LEU A 226 -6.86 6.96 2.91
C LEU A 226 -5.39 7.10 3.32
N VAL A 227 -4.56 7.71 2.46
CA VAL A 227 -3.17 8.01 2.80
C VAL A 227 -3.10 9.04 3.94
N GLY A 228 -3.96 10.06 3.93
CA GLY A 228 -4.10 11.05 5.00
C GLY A 228 -4.46 10.43 6.35
N GLU A 229 -5.50 9.60 6.40
CA GLU A 229 -5.91 8.88 7.60
C GLU A 229 -4.79 7.99 8.14
N ALA A 230 -4.13 7.24 7.26
CA ALA A 230 -3.04 6.35 7.66
C ALA A 230 -1.85 7.11 8.26
N PHE A 231 -1.48 8.27 7.69
CA PHE A 231 -0.46 9.13 8.28
C PHE A 231 -0.88 9.65 9.66
N ALA A 232 -2.14 10.07 9.83
CA ALA A 232 -2.65 10.50 11.13
C ALA A 232 -2.55 9.38 12.18
N VAL A 233 -2.94 8.15 11.82
CA VAL A 233 -2.84 6.99 12.71
C VAL A 233 -1.39 6.64 13.05
N MET A 234 -0.47 6.73 12.08
CA MET A 234 0.95 6.50 12.34
C MET A 234 1.56 7.58 13.26
N HIS A 235 1.26 8.85 13.00
CA HIS A 235 1.81 9.98 13.75
C HIS A 235 1.26 10.06 15.16
N TRP A 236 -0.05 9.95 15.34
CA TRP A 236 -0.72 10.22 16.62
C TRP A 236 -1.13 8.96 17.35
N GLY A 237 -1.54 7.91 16.63
CA GLY A 237 -2.00 6.65 17.24
C GLY A 237 -0.85 5.69 17.56
N ALA A 238 0.10 5.53 16.63
CA ALA A 238 1.27 4.69 16.82
C ALA A 238 2.48 5.44 17.36
N CYS A 239 2.44 6.77 17.36
CA CYS A 239 3.51 7.69 17.74
C CYS A 239 4.84 7.37 17.02
N ILE A 240 4.80 7.35 15.69
CA ILE A 240 5.97 7.14 14.83
C ILE A 240 6.06 8.24 13.76
N ASP A 241 7.25 8.48 13.24
CA ASP A 241 7.50 9.50 12.21
C ASP A 241 7.12 9.07 10.77
N ALA A 242 6.74 7.79 10.59
CA ALA A 242 6.44 7.18 9.30
C ALA A 242 7.57 7.25 8.25
N GLU A 243 8.85 7.30 8.66
CA GLU A 243 9.95 7.38 7.69
C GLU A 243 10.04 6.13 6.81
N GLY A 244 10.01 6.33 5.49
CA GLY A 244 10.24 5.29 4.49
C GLY A 244 9.09 4.29 4.32
N VAL A 245 7.94 4.51 4.94
CA VAL A 245 6.74 3.69 4.72
C VAL A 245 6.35 3.70 3.25
N LYS A 246 5.77 2.60 2.78
CA LYS A 246 5.23 2.48 1.43
C LYS A 246 3.75 2.17 1.51
N PHE A 247 2.97 2.88 0.69
CA PHE A 247 1.55 2.61 0.47
C PHE A 247 1.40 1.74 -0.77
N VAL A 248 0.76 0.59 -0.62
CA VAL A 248 0.58 -0.37 -1.73
C VAL A 248 -0.86 -0.85 -1.79
N LEU A 249 -1.40 -0.98 -3.00
CA LEU A 249 -2.65 -1.68 -3.22
C LEU A 249 -2.36 -3.18 -3.29
N GLY A 250 -3.09 -3.92 -2.46
CA GLY A 250 -3.04 -5.39 -2.43
C GLY A 250 -4.44 -5.96 -2.36
N THR A 251 -4.53 -7.28 -2.24
CA THR A 251 -5.82 -7.95 -2.01
C THR A 251 -5.81 -8.79 -0.75
N ALA A 252 -6.87 -8.69 0.06
CA ALA A 252 -7.14 -9.55 1.20
C ALA A 252 -8.21 -10.58 0.84
N MET A 253 -8.12 -11.79 1.41
CA MET A 253 -9.25 -12.73 1.36
C MET A 253 -10.34 -12.23 2.30
N ASN A 254 -11.55 -12.12 1.79
CA ASN A 254 -12.76 -11.91 2.60
C ASN A 254 -13.51 -13.23 2.75
N ASP A 255 -14.20 -13.38 3.87
CA ASP A 255 -15.20 -14.43 4.01
C ASP A 255 -16.27 -14.24 2.93
N LYS A 256 -16.76 -15.35 2.39
CA LYS A 256 -17.89 -15.33 1.48
C LYS A 256 -19.08 -14.68 2.21
N PRO A 257 -19.75 -13.66 1.63
CA PRO A 257 -20.95 -13.12 2.25
C PRO A 257 -22.01 -14.22 2.38
N ALA A 258 -22.66 -14.31 3.55
CA ALA A 258 -23.65 -15.35 3.83
C ALA A 258 -24.78 -15.39 2.77
N ASP A 259 -25.15 -14.21 2.26
CA ASP A 259 -26.26 -14.02 1.31
C ASP A 259 -25.83 -14.06 -0.16
N PHE A 260 -24.55 -14.35 -0.45
CA PHE A 260 -24.05 -14.40 -1.83
C PHE A 260 -24.38 -15.75 -2.49
N ASP A 261 -25.61 -15.87 -3.03
CA ASP A 261 -26.04 -16.96 -3.92
C ASP A 261 -26.00 -16.51 -5.39
N ASP A 262 -24.81 -16.44 -5.98
CA ASP A 262 -24.70 -16.22 -7.42
C ASP A 262 -24.89 -17.54 -8.16
N GLN A 263 -26.15 -17.84 -8.48
CA GLN A 263 -26.51 -19.02 -9.27
C GLN A 263 -25.87 -19.02 -10.67
N ARG A 264 -25.39 -17.87 -11.18
CA ARG A 264 -24.73 -17.77 -12.49
C ARG A 264 -23.31 -18.33 -12.46
N LEU A 265 -22.70 -18.44 -11.28
CA LEU A 265 -21.39 -19.03 -11.08
C LEU A 265 -21.45 -20.55 -10.84
N ARG A 266 -22.66 -21.14 -10.76
CA ARG A 266 -22.83 -22.59 -10.68
C ARG A 266 -22.32 -23.25 -11.97
N PRO A 267 -21.33 -24.16 -11.91
CA PRO A 267 -21.00 -25.01 -13.03
C PRO A 267 -22.29 -25.66 -13.51
N LYS A 268 -22.66 -25.41 -14.76
CA LYS A 268 -23.87 -25.96 -15.36
C LYS A 268 -23.85 -27.49 -15.41
N ASP A 269 -22.65 -28.07 -15.31
CA ASP A 269 -22.39 -29.49 -15.50
C ASP A 269 -22.35 -30.29 -14.18
N GLY A 270 -22.72 -29.68 -13.04
CA GLY A 270 -22.80 -30.38 -11.76
C GLY A 270 -21.46 -30.75 -11.13
N ASP A 271 -20.33 -30.28 -11.69
CA ASP A 271 -19.02 -30.47 -11.09
C ASP A 271 -18.84 -29.52 -9.89
N GLU A 272 -19.38 -29.93 -8.73
CA GLU A 272 -19.28 -29.21 -7.47
C GLU A 272 -17.82 -28.96 -7.04
N ASN A 273 -16.84 -29.60 -7.70
CA ASN A 273 -15.43 -29.52 -7.35
C ASN A 273 -14.65 -28.29 -7.86
N CYS A 274 -15.28 -27.34 -8.54
CA CYS A 274 -14.57 -26.14 -9.05
C CYS A 274 -14.78 -24.88 -8.17
N TRP A 275 -15.73 -24.90 -7.24
CA TRP A 275 -16.17 -23.69 -6.52
C TRP A 275 -15.19 -23.14 -5.49
N TRP A 276 -14.35 -23.98 -4.89
CA TRP A 276 -13.36 -23.55 -3.91
C TRP A 276 -12.17 -22.80 -4.53
N GLU A 277 -12.07 -22.73 -5.86
CA GLU A 277 -10.97 -22.05 -6.55
C GLU A 277 -11.17 -20.52 -6.63
N LEU A 278 -12.41 -20.05 -6.50
CA LEU A 278 -12.74 -18.62 -6.52
C LEU A 278 -12.56 -18.01 -5.12
N GLN A 279 -11.63 -17.07 -5.00
CA GLN A 279 -11.41 -16.32 -3.77
C GLN A 279 -12.11 -14.96 -3.85
N TYR A 280 -12.86 -14.61 -2.81
CA TYR A 280 -13.39 -13.25 -2.62
C TYR A 280 -12.24 -12.38 -2.14
N ARG A 281 -11.71 -11.54 -3.03
CA ARG A 281 -10.55 -10.72 -2.75
C ARG A 281 -10.92 -9.25 -2.72
N ALA A 282 -10.91 -8.65 -1.54
CA ALA A 282 -11.08 -7.20 -1.40
C ALA A 282 -9.76 -6.51 -1.75
N VAL A 283 -9.80 -5.50 -2.61
CA VAL A 283 -8.68 -4.60 -2.85
C VAL A 283 -8.58 -3.66 -1.65
N THR A 284 -7.39 -3.60 -1.04
CA THR A 284 -7.17 -2.81 0.18
C THR A 284 -5.86 -2.03 0.06
N LEU A 285 -5.82 -0.86 0.71
CA LEU A 285 -4.58 -0.12 0.88
C LEU A 285 -3.80 -0.70 2.05
N TYR A 286 -2.54 -1.04 1.81
CA TYR A 286 -1.62 -1.54 2.81
C TYR A 286 -0.49 -0.56 3.05
N VAL A 287 -0.08 -0.45 4.32
CA VAL A 287 1.13 0.26 4.71
C VAL A 287 2.20 -0.76 5.07
N ILE A 288 3.37 -0.64 4.44
CA ILE A 288 4.51 -1.55 4.64
C ILE A 288 5.82 -0.77 4.82
N ASN A 289 6.90 -1.51 5.10
CA ASN A 289 8.28 -1.00 5.15
C ASN A 289 8.58 -0.04 6.32
N PHE A 290 8.25 -0.45 7.54
CA PHE A 290 8.46 0.32 8.77
C PHE A 290 9.91 0.38 9.26
N GLY A 291 10.88 -0.17 8.51
CA GLY A 291 12.24 -0.31 8.99
C GLY A 291 12.92 1.03 9.32
N ARG A 292 12.56 2.11 8.62
CA ARG A 292 13.19 3.42 8.85
C ARG A 292 12.42 4.28 9.85
N CYS A 293 11.25 3.86 10.30
CA CYS A 293 10.45 4.67 11.20
C CYS A 293 11.10 4.77 12.59
N SER A 294 11.01 5.95 13.17
CA SER A 294 11.43 6.22 14.55
C SER A 294 10.20 6.46 15.43
N ALA A 295 10.30 6.06 16.69
CA ALA A 295 9.31 6.44 17.69
C ALA A 295 9.36 7.96 17.94
N VAL A 296 8.19 8.57 18.09
CA VAL A 296 8.01 9.96 18.45
C VAL A 296 7.38 10.01 19.83
N ASP A 297 8.03 10.73 20.74
CA ASP A 297 7.56 10.92 22.10
C ASP A 297 6.64 12.14 22.16
N LEU A 298 5.32 11.88 22.23
CA LEU A 298 4.30 12.93 22.31
C LEU A 298 4.29 13.68 23.65
N GLY A 299 5.04 13.23 24.65
CA GLY A 299 5.24 13.97 25.90
C GLY A 299 6.26 15.11 25.78
N ARG A 300 6.97 15.21 24.65
CA ARG A 300 7.89 16.32 24.37
C ARG A 300 7.15 17.58 23.94
N GLY A 301 7.87 18.69 23.91
CA GLY A 301 7.32 19.97 23.47
C GLY A 301 6.80 19.92 22.04
N LYS A 302 5.73 20.67 21.77
CA LYS A 302 5.02 20.75 20.48
C LYS A 302 5.98 20.85 19.29
N ASP A 303 6.91 21.81 19.36
CA ASP A 303 7.85 22.10 18.28
C ASP A 303 8.79 20.92 17.95
N GLU A 304 9.15 20.12 18.96
CA GLU A 304 10.01 18.96 18.74
C GLU A 304 9.26 17.84 18.03
N VAL A 305 8.02 17.56 18.46
CA VAL A 305 7.14 16.57 17.83
C VAL A 305 6.84 16.99 16.39
N TYR A 306 6.43 18.24 16.17
CA TYR A 306 6.15 18.76 14.83
C TYR A 306 7.39 18.68 13.93
N ARG A 307 8.56 19.06 14.43
CA ARG A 307 9.81 18.96 13.68
C ARG A 307 10.12 17.52 13.27
N ALA A 308 9.94 16.55 14.17
CA ALA A 308 10.19 15.14 13.89
C ALA A 308 9.29 14.62 12.76
N LEU A 309 7.98 14.81 12.89
CA LEU A 309 6.99 14.34 11.91
C LEU A 309 7.14 15.06 10.55
N ARG A 310 7.26 16.39 10.59
CA ARG A 310 7.35 17.23 9.38
C ARG A 310 8.60 16.92 8.55
N LYS A 311 9.75 16.69 9.20
CA LYS A 311 11.01 16.39 8.51
C LYS A 311 10.84 15.18 7.59
N VAL A 312 10.16 14.13 8.05
CA VAL A 312 9.91 12.93 7.25
C VAL A 312 8.98 13.23 6.09
N MET A 313 7.87 13.92 6.32
CA MET A 313 6.93 14.29 5.26
C MET A 313 7.58 15.14 4.18
N VAL A 314 8.46 16.09 4.54
CA VAL A 314 9.21 16.91 3.58
C VAL A 314 10.21 16.06 2.80
N ASN A 315 10.94 15.17 3.47
CA ASN A 315 11.89 14.27 2.82
C ASN A 315 11.21 13.30 1.84
N ALA A 316 10.00 12.85 2.17
CA ALA A 316 9.22 11.97 1.30
C ALA A 316 8.92 12.62 -0.06
N ARG A 317 8.80 13.96 -0.13
CA ARG A 317 8.56 14.69 -1.39
C ARG A 317 9.68 14.58 -2.41
N ASN A 318 10.90 14.37 -1.93
CA ASN A 318 12.07 14.16 -2.80
C ASN A 318 12.25 12.68 -3.17
N SER A 319 11.35 11.79 -2.70
CA SER A 319 11.36 10.39 -3.08
C SER A 319 10.63 10.17 -4.40
N GLU A 320 11.19 9.31 -5.25
CA GLU A 320 10.54 8.79 -6.46
C GLU A 320 9.14 8.23 -6.19
N PHE A 321 8.88 7.74 -4.98
CA PHE A 321 7.62 7.13 -4.58
C PHE A 321 6.90 7.92 -3.49
N ASN A 322 6.87 9.26 -3.61
CA ASN A 322 6.20 10.14 -2.66
C ASN A 322 4.69 9.83 -2.58
N PRO A 323 4.17 9.34 -1.45
CA PRO A 323 2.75 9.08 -1.31
C PRO A 323 1.92 10.33 -1.00
N ILE A 324 2.56 11.43 -0.56
CA ILE A 324 1.88 12.65 -0.16
C ILE A 324 1.59 13.49 -1.41
N PRO A 325 0.31 13.82 -1.69
CA PRO A 325 -0.05 14.65 -2.83
C PRO A 325 0.66 16.00 -2.82
N ASP A 326 0.86 16.58 -4.00
CA ASP A 326 1.42 17.92 -4.11
C ASP A 326 0.34 18.97 -3.82
N PHE A 327 0.65 19.94 -2.95
CA PHE A 327 -0.21 21.10 -2.67
C PHE A 327 -0.10 22.19 -3.75
N ASN A 328 0.78 22.03 -4.74
CA ASN A 328 0.88 22.93 -5.88
C ASN A 328 -0.31 22.76 -6.86
N LYS A 329 -0.45 23.73 -7.78
CA LYS A 329 -1.62 23.90 -8.69
C LYS A 329 -1.96 22.69 -9.57
N THR A 330 -1.09 21.70 -9.71
CA THR A 330 -1.33 20.56 -10.58
C THR A 330 -2.44 19.65 -10.04
N GLN A 331 -2.54 19.45 -8.72
CA GLN A 331 -3.51 18.54 -8.09
C GLN A 331 -4.03 19.03 -6.72
N PRO A 332 -4.57 20.26 -6.64
CA PRO A 332 -5.02 20.81 -5.36
C PRO A 332 -6.09 19.93 -4.69
N VAL A 333 -6.98 19.32 -5.49
CA VAL A 333 -8.06 18.47 -5.00
C VAL A 333 -7.54 17.23 -4.26
N LEU A 334 -6.45 16.60 -4.73
CA LEU A 334 -5.87 15.44 -4.05
C LEU A 334 -5.25 15.84 -2.71
N TYR A 335 -4.55 16.96 -2.67
CA TYR A 335 -3.95 17.44 -1.42
C TYR A 335 -5.01 17.87 -0.41
N GLU A 336 -6.09 18.53 -0.84
CA GLU A 336 -7.20 18.89 0.04
C GLU A 336 -7.89 17.65 0.62
N ALA A 337 -8.09 16.59 -0.17
CA ALA A 337 -8.62 15.32 0.32
C ALA A 337 -7.70 14.68 1.37
N PHE A 338 -6.39 14.64 1.11
CA PHE A 338 -5.38 14.18 2.07
C PHE A 338 -5.39 15.02 3.36
N LYS A 339 -5.36 16.35 3.23
CA LYS A 339 -5.31 17.31 4.35
C LYS A 339 -6.54 17.18 5.23
N THR A 340 -7.72 17.14 4.63
CA THR A 340 -9.00 17.00 5.34
C THR A 340 -9.02 15.70 6.14
N ALA A 341 -8.77 14.56 5.49
CA ALA A 341 -8.80 13.26 6.14
C ALA A 341 -7.72 13.10 7.22
N TYR A 342 -6.52 13.64 7.00
CA TYR A 342 -5.46 13.68 8.02
C TYR A 342 -5.92 14.47 9.25
N ILE A 343 -6.47 15.68 9.07
CA ILE A 343 -6.90 16.54 10.19
C ILE A 343 -8.02 15.89 10.98
N GLU A 344 -9.06 15.42 10.30
CA GLU A 344 -10.23 14.79 10.93
C GLU A 344 -9.80 13.57 11.76
N LYS A 345 -9.03 12.65 11.16
CA LYS A 345 -8.54 11.45 11.86
C LYS A 345 -7.57 11.80 12.99
N SER A 346 -6.73 12.81 12.82
CA SER A 346 -5.83 13.27 13.88
C SER A 346 -6.61 13.82 15.08
N ASN A 347 -7.65 14.62 14.84
CA ASN A 347 -8.50 15.15 15.90
C ASN A 347 -9.24 14.03 16.64
N GLU A 348 -9.77 13.05 15.92
CA GLU A 348 -10.38 11.84 16.51
C GLU A 348 -9.41 11.11 17.44
N ILE A 349 -8.18 10.85 16.99
CA ILE A 349 -7.16 10.16 17.78
C ILE A 349 -6.76 10.99 19.02
N LEU A 350 -6.48 12.28 18.84
CA LEU A 350 -5.99 13.15 19.92
C LEU A 350 -7.07 13.39 20.98
N THR A 351 -8.34 13.51 20.59
CA THR A 351 -9.45 13.61 21.54
C THR A 351 -9.69 12.29 22.28
N GLY A 352 -9.63 11.15 21.58
CA GLY A 352 -9.74 9.83 22.19
C GLY A 352 -8.57 9.45 23.12
N SER A 353 -7.39 10.04 22.91
CA SER A 353 -6.19 9.80 23.73
C SER A 353 -6.15 10.62 25.02
N GLY A 354 -7.14 11.50 25.26
CA GLY A 354 -7.28 12.32 26.46
C GLY A 354 -7.02 13.82 26.23
N ILE A 355 -7.56 14.63 27.15
CA ILE A 355 -7.66 16.10 27.03
C ILE A 355 -6.29 16.79 26.87
N ILE A 356 -5.23 16.27 27.50
CA ILE A 356 -3.90 16.88 27.46
C ILE A 356 -3.36 16.92 26.03
N PHE A 357 -3.55 15.85 25.24
CA PHE A 357 -3.04 15.83 23.87
C PHE A 357 -3.88 16.70 22.93
N ALA A 358 -5.20 16.69 23.08
CA ALA A 358 -6.12 17.51 22.29
C ALA A 358 -5.90 19.02 22.46
N THR A 359 -5.44 19.46 23.63
CA THR A 359 -5.10 20.87 23.89
C THR A 359 -3.67 21.24 23.49
N THR A 360 -2.77 20.26 23.37
CA THR A 360 -1.35 20.49 23.09
C THR A 360 -1.06 20.54 21.58
N PHE A 361 -1.71 19.66 20.80
CA PHE A 361 -1.43 19.48 19.39
C PHE A 361 -2.62 19.92 18.54
N CYS A 362 -2.36 20.74 17.52
CA CYS A 362 -3.34 21.18 16.54
C CYS A 362 -2.96 20.62 15.16
N PRO A 363 -3.63 19.56 14.66
CA PRO A 363 -3.29 18.94 13.38
C PRO A 363 -3.31 19.90 12.19
N LYS A 364 -4.20 20.90 12.22
CA LYS A 364 -4.25 21.95 11.21
C LYS A 364 -2.99 22.83 11.23
N GLU A 365 -2.60 23.30 12.41
CA GLU A 365 -1.36 24.08 12.58
C GLU A 365 -0.13 23.28 12.12
N PHE A 366 -0.05 22.00 12.48
CA PHE A 366 1.01 21.11 12.03
C PHE A 366 1.11 21.03 10.49
N LEU A 367 -0.02 20.87 9.79
CA LEU A 367 -0.02 20.82 8.33
C LEU A 367 0.30 22.18 7.69
N ASP A 368 -0.16 23.28 8.27
CA ASP A 368 0.16 24.63 7.78
C ASP A 368 1.68 24.92 7.92
N GLU A 369 2.32 24.45 9.00
CA GLU A 369 3.78 24.49 9.17
C GLU A 369 4.52 23.59 8.16
N TYR A 370 3.99 22.38 7.92
CA TYR A 370 4.48 21.48 6.89
C TYR A 370 4.50 22.15 5.51
N GLU A 371 3.38 22.74 5.10
CA GLU A 371 3.26 23.43 3.82
C GLU A 371 4.27 24.57 3.70
N THR A 372 4.40 25.39 4.74
CA THR A 372 5.34 26.52 4.78
C THR A 372 6.78 26.06 4.54
N VAL A 373 7.20 25.01 5.23
CA VAL A 373 8.57 24.48 5.08
C VAL A 373 8.74 23.81 3.74
N ALA A 374 7.74 23.04 3.30
CA ALA A 374 7.80 22.30 2.05
C ALA A 374 7.93 23.26 0.84
N ARG A 375 7.22 24.39 0.86
CA ARG A 375 7.38 25.50 -0.12
C ARG A 375 8.77 26.13 -0.06
N SER A 376 9.32 26.30 1.14
CA SER A 376 10.65 26.90 1.32
C SER A 376 11.75 26.00 0.73
N VAL A 377 11.68 24.69 0.98
CA VAL A 377 12.63 23.71 0.44
C VAL A 377 12.53 23.61 -1.09
N GLU A 378 11.31 23.65 -1.65
CA GLU A 378 11.12 23.72 -3.10
C GLU A 378 11.69 25.00 -3.72
N GLY A 379 11.48 26.16 -3.08
CA GLY A 379 12.03 27.43 -3.53
C GLY A 379 13.56 27.40 -3.60
N MET A 380 14.20 26.82 -2.58
CA MET A 380 15.66 26.62 -2.56
C MET A 380 16.10 25.66 -3.67
N SER A 381 15.42 24.52 -3.86
CA SER A 381 15.75 23.56 -4.92
C SER A 381 15.66 24.19 -6.31
N ARG A 382 14.58 24.94 -6.60
CA ARG A 382 14.41 25.62 -7.90
C ARG A 382 15.46 26.69 -8.15
N THR A 383 15.88 27.40 -7.11
CA THR A 383 16.95 28.40 -7.21
C THR A 383 18.28 27.74 -7.53
N ASN A 384 18.58 26.61 -6.88
CA ASN A 384 19.78 25.81 -7.17
C ASN A 384 19.74 25.24 -8.60
N ASP A 385 18.60 24.69 -9.04
CA ASP A 385 18.46 24.14 -10.39
C ASP A 385 18.67 25.22 -11.47
N ARG A 386 18.15 26.44 -11.25
CA ARG A 386 18.40 27.59 -12.13
C ARG A 386 19.87 28.01 -12.14
N ALA A 387 20.52 28.04 -10.99
CA ALA A 387 21.95 28.36 -10.90
C ALA A 387 22.80 27.32 -11.65
N ILE A 388 22.49 26.03 -11.50
CA ILE A 388 23.15 24.94 -12.24
C ILE A 388 22.92 25.09 -13.75
N ALA A 389 21.68 25.34 -14.18
CA ALA A 389 21.36 25.51 -15.60
C ALA A 389 22.08 26.73 -16.20
N SER A 390 22.18 27.83 -15.46
CA SER A 390 22.95 29.02 -15.86
C SER A 390 24.44 28.67 -16.04
N LEU A 391 25.05 28.01 -15.04
CA LEU A 391 26.44 27.58 -15.12
C LEU A 391 26.69 26.63 -16.30
N GLN A 392 25.77 25.71 -16.57
CA GLN A 392 25.86 24.80 -17.71
C GLN A 392 25.77 25.54 -19.05
N ALA A 393 24.94 26.58 -19.15
CA ALA A 393 24.86 27.43 -20.33
C ALA A 393 26.17 28.21 -20.55
N ASP A 394 26.75 28.77 -19.49
CA ASP A 394 28.03 29.49 -19.54
C ASP A 394 29.17 28.56 -19.94
N VAL A 395 29.24 27.35 -19.39
CA VAL A 395 30.22 26.33 -19.78
C VAL A 395 30.09 25.96 -21.25
N ARG A 396 28.86 25.84 -21.78
CA ARG A 396 28.64 25.59 -23.22
C ARG A 396 29.12 26.75 -24.08
N LEU A 397 28.87 28.00 -23.68
CA LEU A 397 29.36 29.20 -24.35
C LEU A 397 30.89 29.24 -24.39
N ILE A 398 31.56 28.95 -23.26
CA ILE A 398 33.01 28.89 -23.17
C ILE A 398 33.57 27.78 -24.09
N LYS A 399 33.01 26.57 -24.03
CA LYS A 399 33.43 25.46 -24.91
C LYS A 399 33.33 25.84 -26.39
N ASN A 400 32.23 26.47 -26.80
CA ASN A 400 32.04 26.93 -28.18
C ASN A 400 33.04 28.02 -28.58
N HIS A 401 33.36 28.95 -27.67
CA HIS A 401 34.30 30.04 -27.96
C HIS A 401 35.75 29.57 -28.12
N PHE A 402 36.16 28.58 -27.32
CA PHE A 402 37.54 28.08 -27.33
C PHE A 402 37.75 26.81 -28.15
N GLY A 403 36.72 26.31 -28.85
CA GLY A 403 36.81 25.06 -29.62
C GLY A 403 37.16 23.84 -28.75
N ILE A 404 36.81 23.88 -27.46
CA ILE A 404 37.08 22.79 -26.52
C ILE A 404 35.94 21.77 -26.69
N PRO A 405 36.23 20.52 -27.10
CA PRO A 405 35.21 19.48 -27.20
C PRO A 405 34.45 19.23 -25.89
#